data_AF-A0A9E2PW00-F1
#
_entry.id   AF-A0A9E2PW00-F1
#
_cell.length_a   1.000
_cell.length_b   1.000
_cell.length_c   1.000
_cell.angle_alpha   90.00
_cell.angle_beta   90.00
_cell.angle_gamma   90.00
#
_symmetry.space_group_name_H-M   'P 1'
#
loop_
_entity.id
_entity.type
_entity.pdbx_description
1 polymer ?
#
loop_
_entity_poly.entity_id
_entity_poly.type
_entity_poly.pdbx_seq_one_letter_code
_entity_poly.pdbx_strand_id
1 'polypeptide(L)'
;MGSHVTGFANMVKGMVDYFATANGHKENRINLIPGYVEPSDMEEIKRIAGELGVPTILFPDTSNVLNGPQTGKFHLYPTRGVTVADLILAGSSMGTVAMGPLASGPAARALDTKCKVPCEILQLPIGLMATDTFIDTLRRIAGVTVPDSLNIDRGRLLDVITDMHQYFYDRKVTLAGDHE
;
A
#
# COMPACT_ATOMS: atom_id res chain seq x y z
N MET A 1 14.05 -19.25 -1.66
CA MET A 1 15.35 -18.59 -1.84
C MET A 1 15.19 -17.57 -2.96
N GLY A 2 15.53 -16.31 -2.70
CA GLY A 2 15.30 -15.13 -3.53
C GLY A 2 16.12 -13.95 -2.97
N SER A 3 15.65 -12.70 -3.06
CA SER A 3 16.31 -11.53 -2.46
C SER A 3 15.67 -11.12 -1.11
N HIS A 4 16.08 -9.97 -0.56
CA HIS A 4 15.41 -9.35 0.59
C HIS A 4 13.92 -9.09 0.36
N VAL A 5 13.51 -8.80 -0.88
CA VAL A 5 12.09 -8.66 -1.27
C VAL A 5 11.32 -9.97 -1.04
N THR A 6 11.94 -11.12 -1.34
CA THR A 6 11.35 -12.43 -1.04
C THR A 6 11.27 -12.65 0.47
N GLY A 7 12.26 -12.19 1.22
CA GLY A 7 12.24 -12.21 2.69
C GLY A 7 11.08 -11.40 3.25
N PHE A 8 10.87 -10.18 2.76
CA PHE A 8 9.72 -9.35 3.09
C PHE A 8 8.40 -10.08 2.78
N ALA A 9 8.23 -10.58 1.55
CA ALA A 9 7.01 -11.28 1.13
C ALA A 9 6.67 -12.48 2.02
N ASN A 10 7.68 -13.26 2.41
CA ASN A 10 7.52 -14.38 3.34
C ASN A 10 7.06 -13.91 4.72
N MET A 11 7.60 -12.80 5.23
CA MET A 11 7.21 -12.25 6.52
C MET A 11 5.77 -11.73 6.49
N VAL A 12 5.38 -10.97 5.45
CA VAL A 12 3.99 -10.47 5.31
C VAL A 12 3.01 -11.63 5.18
N LYS A 13 3.35 -12.65 4.40
CA LYS A 13 2.55 -13.88 4.33
C LYS A 13 2.44 -14.56 5.69
N GLY A 14 3.53 -14.61 6.46
CA GLY A 14 3.52 -15.10 7.84
C GLY A 14 2.55 -14.32 8.74
N MET A 15 2.51 -12.98 8.64
CA MET A 15 1.53 -12.18 9.39
C MET A 15 0.09 -12.63 9.10
N VAL A 16 -0.23 -12.86 7.83
CA VAL A 16 -1.55 -13.37 7.41
C VAL A 16 -1.81 -14.79 7.93
N ASP A 17 -0.85 -15.70 7.74
CA ASP A 17 -1.00 -17.10 8.11
C ASP A 17 -1.23 -17.29 9.61
N TYR A 18 -0.63 -16.44 10.45
CA TYR A 18 -0.74 -16.56 11.91
C TYR A 18 -1.85 -15.70 12.52
N PHE A 19 -2.06 -14.46 12.06
CA PHE A 19 -2.98 -13.54 12.75
C PHE A 19 -4.35 -13.42 12.07
N ALA A 20 -4.40 -13.31 10.75
CA ALA A 20 -5.64 -13.00 10.04
C ALA A 20 -6.72 -14.07 10.29
N THR A 21 -7.90 -13.64 10.74
CA THR A 21 -9.01 -14.54 11.07
C THR A 21 -10.31 -13.98 10.49
N ALA A 22 -11.08 -14.83 9.80
CA ALA A 22 -12.40 -14.47 9.31
C ALA A 22 -13.42 -14.56 10.45
N ASN A 23 -14.21 -13.51 10.66
CA ASN A 23 -15.26 -13.47 11.69
C ASN A 23 -16.66 -13.88 11.15
N GLY A 24 -16.73 -14.36 9.90
CA GLY A 24 -17.98 -14.75 9.23
C GLY A 24 -18.71 -13.60 8.52
N HIS A 25 -18.27 -12.35 8.70
CA HIS A 25 -18.82 -11.18 8.05
C HIS A 25 -17.72 -10.39 7.32
N LYS A 26 -18.13 -9.59 6.33
CA LYS A 26 -17.23 -8.66 5.64
C LYS A 26 -17.44 -7.26 6.19
N GLU A 27 -16.38 -6.65 6.69
CA GLU A 27 -16.38 -5.28 7.19
C GLU A 27 -16.08 -4.30 6.05
N ASN A 28 -16.60 -3.07 6.19
CA ASN A 28 -16.35 -1.97 5.26
C ASN A 28 -14.93 -1.42 5.41
N ARG A 29 -13.95 -2.23 5.02
CA ARG A 29 -12.53 -1.95 5.16
C ARG A 29 -11.71 -2.64 4.07
N ILE A 30 -10.68 -1.95 3.57
CA ILE A 30 -9.75 -2.50 2.58
C ILE A 30 -8.39 -2.75 3.25
N ASN A 31 -7.82 -3.93 3.01
CA ASN A 31 -6.43 -4.19 3.37
C ASN A 31 -5.51 -3.59 2.31
N LEU A 32 -4.47 -2.88 2.74
CA LEU A 32 -3.39 -2.40 1.87
C LEU A 32 -2.11 -3.14 2.23
N ILE A 33 -1.50 -3.81 1.25
CA ILE A 33 -0.17 -4.39 1.40
C ILE A 33 0.77 -3.56 0.51
N PRO A 34 1.64 -2.71 1.10
CA PRO A 34 2.28 -1.60 0.39
C PRO A 34 3.45 -2.01 -0.51
N GLY A 35 3.93 -3.24 -0.42
CA GLY A 35 5.18 -3.67 -1.03
C GLY A 35 6.38 -3.33 -0.16
N TYR A 36 7.58 -3.60 -0.69
CA TYR A 36 8.84 -3.27 -0.03
C TYR A 36 9.20 -1.80 -0.33
N VAL A 37 8.56 -0.88 0.37
CA VAL A 37 8.62 0.57 0.13
C VAL A 37 9.02 1.34 1.40
N GLU A 38 9.31 2.64 1.24
CA GLU A 38 9.74 3.48 2.35
C GLU A 38 8.56 3.90 3.25
N PRO A 39 8.80 4.25 4.53
CA PRO A 39 7.77 4.75 5.43
C PRO A 39 6.97 5.94 4.87
N SER A 40 7.59 6.82 4.09
CA SER A 40 6.93 7.95 3.43
C SER A 40 5.92 7.51 2.37
N ASP A 41 6.23 6.43 1.64
CA ASP A 41 5.33 5.88 0.63
C ASP A 41 4.10 5.28 1.32
N MET A 42 4.29 4.62 2.47
CA MET A 42 3.18 4.11 3.29
C MET A 42 2.29 5.23 3.84
N GLU A 43 2.86 6.38 4.21
CA GLU A 43 2.09 7.56 4.61
C GLU A 43 1.28 8.13 3.46
N GLU A 44 1.87 8.21 2.26
CA GLU A 44 1.17 8.71 1.06
C GLU A 44 0.04 7.77 0.62
N ILE A 45 0.28 6.45 0.63
CA ILE A 45 -0.73 5.43 0.38
C ILE A 45 -1.92 5.61 1.35
N LYS A 46 -1.64 5.82 2.65
CA LYS A 46 -2.69 6.09 3.66
C LYS A 46 -3.39 7.43 3.45
N ARG A 47 -2.67 8.48 3.05
CA ARG A 47 -3.25 9.80 2.76
C ARG A 47 -4.25 9.68 1.61
N ILE A 48 -3.85 9.07 0.49
CA ILE A 48 -4.70 8.88 -0.69
C ILE A 48 -5.96 8.06 -0.32
N ALA A 49 -5.78 6.93 0.39
CA ALA A 49 -6.91 6.11 0.82
C ALA A 49 -7.85 6.85 1.79
N GLY A 50 -7.28 7.67 2.69
CA GLY A 50 -8.02 8.52 3.62
C GLY A 50 -8.82 9.61 2.94
N GLU A 51 -8.28 10.25 1.89
CA GLU A 51 -9.00 11.25 1.09
C GLU A 51 -10.18 10.65 0.33
N LEU A 52 -10.06 9.41 -0.14
CA LEU A 52 -11.18 8.65 -0.72
C LEU A 52 -12.25 8.27 0.32
N GLY A 53 -12.00 8.51 1.61
CA GLY A 53 -12.91 8.13 2.69
C GLY A 53 -12.99 6.62 2.92
N VAL A 54 -11.96 5.88 2.52
CA VAL A 54 -11.91 4.41 2.62
C VAL A 54 -11.24 4.01 3.94
N PRO A 55 -11.93 3.27 4.83
CA PRO A 55 -11.28 2.69 6.00
C PRO A 55 -10.28 1.61 5.57
N THR A 56 -9.04 1.69 6.06
CA THR A 56 -7.97 0.76 5.64
C THR A 56 -7.16 0.17 6.77
N ILE A 57 -6.68 -1.07 6.60
CA ILE A 57 -5.58 -1.64 7.38
C ILE A 57 -4.37 -1.75 6.44
N LEU A 58 -3.33 -0.96 6.71
CA LEU A 58 -2.06 -1.09 6.01
C LEU A 58 -1.13 -2.02 6.80
N PHE A 59 -0.59 -3.05 6.16
CA PHE A 59 0.40 -3.92 6.80
C PHE A 59 1.42 -4.52 5.81
N PRO A 60 2.70 -4.62 6.20
CA PRO A 60 3.32 -3.98 7.36
C PRO A 60 3.29 -2.45 7.25
N ASP A 61 3.27 -1.75 8.38
CA ASP A 61 3.34 -0.28 8.44
C ASP A 61 4.57 0.14 9.25
N THR A 62 5.57 0.71 8.58
CA THR A 62 6.80 1.24 9.20
C THR A 62 6.79 2.75 9.34
N SER A 63 5.69 3.42 8.96
CA SER A 63 5.51 4.86 9.15
C SER A 63 5.46 5.23 10.63
N ASN A 64 6.13 6.33 10.95
CA ASN A 64 6.46 6.81 12.29
C ASN A 64 7.18 5.78 13.19
N VAL A 65 7.65 4.67 12.64
CA VAL A 65 8.55 3.71 13.30
C VAL A 65 9.97 3.94 12.84
N LEU A 66 10.18 3.92 11.51
CA LEU A 66 11.51 4.12 10.90
C LEU A 66 11.76 5.57 10.43
N ASN A 67 10.72 6.41 10.39
CA ASN A 67 10.80 7.85 10.09
C ASN A 67 10.21 8.73 11.22
N GLY A 68 10.25 8.25 12.47
CA GLY A 68 9.73 9.01 13.62
C GLY A 68 10.55 10.26 13.97
N PRO A 69 9.95 11.26 14.65
CA PRO A 69 10.61 12.52 14.98
C PRO A 69 11.66 12.35 16.10
N GLN A 70 12.68 13.22 16.08
CA GLN A 70 13.67 13.32 17.16
C GLN A 70 13.11 14.13 18.34
N THR A 71 12.67 13.45 19.40
CA THR A 71 12.03 14.07 20.58
C THR A 71 12.96 14.20 21.79
N GLY A 72 14.21 13.73 21.68
CA GLY A 72 15.15 13.63 22.81
C GLY A 72 14.85 12.50 23.80
N LYS A 73 13.80 11.69 23.54
CA LYS A 73 13.47 10.50 24.33
C LYS A 73 13.57 9.25 23.45
N PHE A 74 14.30 8.24 23.94
CA PHE A 74 14.40 6.96 23.25
C PHE A 74 13.18 6.08 23.54
N HIS A 75 12.56 5.58 22.48
CA HIS A 75 11.47 4.60 22.55
C HIS A 75 11.89 3.35 21.76
N LEU A 76 12.07 2.23 22.45
CA LEU A 76 12.46 0.96 21.80
C LEU A 76 11.38 0.49 20.81
N TYR A 77 10.11 0.65 21.19
CA TYR A 77 8.95 0.37 20.34
C TYR A 77 8.13 1.65 20.21
N PRO A 78 8.23 2.37 19.08
CA PRO A 78 7.34 3.48 18.78
C PRO A 78 5.88 3.03 18.83
N THR A 79 4.95 3.91 19.22
CA THR A 79 3.51 3.61 19.37
C THR A 79 2.77 3.45 18.03
N ARG A 80 3.50 3.18 16.96
CA ARG A 80 3.06 3.21 15.57
C ARG A 80 3.27 1.84 14.93
N GLY A 81 2.80 1.69 13.70
CA GLY A 81 2.72 0.41 13.01
C GLY A 81 1.35 -0.27 13.20
N VAL A 82 1.12 -1.33 12.43
CA VAL A 82 -0.13 -2.08 12.48
C VAL A 82 -0.26 -2.84 13.80
N THR A 83 -1.44 -2.80 14.42
CA THR A 83 -1.69 -3.54 15.65
C THR A 83 -1.98 -5.01 15.37
N VAL A 84 -1.74 -5.89 16.35
CA VAL A 84 -2.13 -7.30 16.25
C VAL A 84 -3.65 -7.45 16.09
N ALA A 85 -4.43 -6.60 16.75
CA ALA A 85 -5.89 -6.58 16.61
C ALA A 85 -6.31 -6.26 15.17
N ASP A 86 -5.66 -5.29 14.52
CA ASP A 86 -5.91 -4.97 13.12
C ASP A 86 -5.49 -6.11 12.18
N LEU A 87 -4.36 -6.77 12.44
CA LEU A 87 -3.94 -7.95 11.66
C LEU A 87 -4.95 -9.10 11.75
N ILE A 88 -5.58 -9.30 12.91
CA ILE A 88 -6.67 -10.27 13.06
C ILE A 88 -7.87 -9.84 12.21
N LEU A 89 -8.28 -8.57 12.31
CA LEU A 89 -9.40 -8.00 11.56
C LEU A 89 -9.18 -7.98 10.04
N ALA A 90 -7.93 -7.99 9.57
CA ALA A 90 -7.61 -8.06 8.14
C ALA A 90 -8.25 -9.28 7.44
N GLY A 91 -8.50 -10.38 8.17
CA GLY A 91 -9.22 -11.55 7.64
C GLY A 91 -10.70 -11.30 7.35
N SER A 92 -11.26 -10.20 7.82
CA SER A 92 -12.69 -9.86 7.67
C SER A 92 -12.91 -8.62 6.79
N SER A 93 -11.85 -8.06 6.20
CA SER A 93 -11.95 -6.95 5.23
C SER A 93 -12.71 -7.36 3.96
N MET A 94 -13.37 -6.39 3.31
CA MET A 94 -14.11 -6.61 2.05
C MET A 94 -13.22 -6.87 0.85
N GLY A 95 -11.97 -6.41 0.88
CA GLY A 95 -11.00 -6.64 -0.17
C GLY A 95 -9.58 -6.33 0.27
N THR A 96 -8.61 -6.79 -0.52
CA THR A 96 -7.18 -6.51 -0.34
C THR A 96 -6.61 -5.91 -1.61
N VAL A 97 -5.94 -4.78 -1.49
CA VAL A 97 -5.14 -4.19 -2.57
C VAL A 97 -3.67 -4.38 -2.21
N ALA A 98 -2.98 -5.17 -3.03
CA ALA A 98 -1.58 -5.51 -2.84
C ALA A 98 -0.74 -4.82 -3.92
N MET A 99 0.11 -3.88 -3.50
CA MET A 99 1.01 -3.14 -4.37
C MET A 99 2.35 -3.85 -4.39
N GLY A 100 2.88 -4.13 -5.58
CA GLY A 100 4.09 -4.92 -5.71
C GLY A 100 3.82 -6.43 -5.81
N PRO A 101 3.82 -7.02 -7.02
CA PRO A 101 3.40 -8.41 -7.20
C PRO A 101 4.24 -9.48 -6.50
N LEU A 102 5.56 -9.31 -6.44
CA LEU A 102 6.52 -10.15 -5.73
C LEU A 102 6.50 -9.89 -4.22
N ALA A 103 6.49 -8.63 -3.78
CA ALA A 103 6.54 -8.29 -2.36
C ALA A 103 5.22 -8.59 -1.63
N SER A 104 4.09 -8.28 -2.26
CA SER A 104 2.77 -8.27 -1.61
C SER A 104 1.85 -9.38 -2.09
N GLY A 105 2.03 -9.85 -3.33
CA GLY A 105 1.16 -10.87 -3.94
C GLY A 105 1.02 -12.17 -3.14
N PRO A 106 2.07 -12.74 -2.54
CA PRO A 106 1.96 -13.95 -1.73
C PRO A 106 1.03 -13.81 -0.52
N ALA A 107 1.09 -12.67 0.19
CA ALA A 107 0.26 -12.41 1.35
C ALA A 107 -1.21 -12.15 0.96
N ALA A 108 -1.44 -11.43 -0.14
CA ALA A 108 -2.77 -11.18 -0.66
C ALA A 108 -3.50 -12.47 -1.05
N ARG A 109 -2.80 -13.36 -1.76
CA ARG A 109 -3.33 -14.70 -2.11
C ARG A 109 -3.55 -15.59 -0.89
N ALA A 110 -2.72 -15.44 0.16
CA ALA A 110 -2.92 -16.15 1.41
C ALA A 110 -4.21 -15.69 2.12
N LEU A 111 -4.48 -14.37 2.14
CA LEU A 111 -5.72 -13.81 2.68
C LEU A 111 -6.96 -14.30 1.91
N ASP A 112 -6.88 -14.35 0.58
CA ASP A 112 -7.97 -14.89 -0.23
C ASP A 112 -8.19 -16.39 0.06
N THR A 113 -7.12 -17.18 0.06
CA THR A 113 -7.20 -18.63 0.31
C THR A 113 -7.78 -18.94 1.69
N LYS A 114 -7.23 -18.31 2.73
CA LYS A 114 -7.52 -18.56 4.15
C LYS A 114 -8.83 -17.92 4.62
N CYS A 115 -9.07 -16.68 4.23
CA CYS A 115 -10.14 -15.83 4.77
C CYS A 115 -11.19 -15.42 3.72
N LYS A 116 -11.05 -15.86 2.46
CA LYS A 116 -11.94 -15.50 1.35
C LYS A 116 -12.06 -13.98 1.19
N VAL A 117 -10.95 -13.26 1.40
CA VAL A 117 -10.86 -11.82 1.14
C VAL A 117 -10.35 -11.65 -0.29
N PRO A 118 -11.18 -11.17 -1.24
CA PRO A 118 -10.75 -11.01 -2.62
C PRO A 118 -9.57 -10.03 -2.70
N CYS A 119 -8.64 -10.27 -3.63
CA CYS A 119 -7.45 -9.43 -3.77
C CYS A 119 -7.23 -8.91 -5.18
N GLU A 120 -6.80 -7.66 -5.27
CA GLU A 120 -6.29 -7.00 -6.48
C GLU A 120 -4.79 -6.80 -6.31
N ILE A 121 -3.99 -7.32 -7.25
CA ILE A 121 -2.52 -7.23 -7.21
C ILE A 121 -2.09 -6.25 -8.28
N LEU A 122 -1.49 -5.14 -7.85
CA LEU A 122 -1.12 -4.00 -8.68
C LEU A 122 0.40 -3.82 -8.70
N GLN A 123 0.88 -3.02 -9.65
CA GLN A 123 2.23 -2.45 -9.57
C GLN A 123 2.30 -1.44 -8.41
N LEU A 124 3.52 -1.05 -8.02
CA LEU A 124 3.69 0.06 -7.09
C LEU A 124 3.06 1.33 -7.70
N PRO A 125 2.39 2.19 -6.90
CA PRO A 125 1.69 3.39 -7.39
C PRO A 125 2.67 4.52 -7.73
N ILE A 126 3.66 4.23 -8.57
CA ILE A 126 4.72 5.14 -9.01
C ILE A 126 4.41 5.64 -10.42
N GLY A 127 4.27 6.96 -10.55
CA GLY A 127 3.96 7.62 -11.80
C GLY A 127 2.46 7.60 -12.14
N LEU A 128 2.08 8.40 -13.14
CA LEU A 128 0.70 8.79 -13.41
C LEU A 128 -0.27 7.59 -13.53
N MET A 129 0.04 6.63 -14.41
CA MET A 129 -0.89 5.54 -14.71
C MET A 129 -1.01 4.52 -13.58
N ALA A 130 0.10 4.24 -12.87
CA ALA A 130 0.07 3.29 -11.76
C ALA A 130 -0.68 3.87 -10.56
N THR A 131 -0.50 5.16 -10.27
CA THR A 131 -1.28 5.87 -9.25
C THR A 131 -2.76 5.95 -9.65
N ASP A 132 -3.09 6.25 -10.90
CA ASP A 132 -4.48 6.23 -11.41
C ASP A 132 -5.13 4.85 -11.20
N THR A 133 -4.39 3.77 -11.48
CA THR A 133 -4.87 2.39 -11.29
C THR A 133 -5.13 2.06 -9.82
N PHE A 134 -4.26 2.52 -8.91
CA PHE A 134 -4.43 2.36 -7.47
C PHE A 134 -5.69 3.08 -6.98
N ILE A 135 -5.86 4.36 -7.33
CA ILE A 135 -7.03 5.18 -6.95
C ILE A 135 -8.31 4.57 -7.50
N ASP A 136 -8.34 4.20 -8.79
CA ASP A 136 -9.51 3.58 -9.42
C ASP A 136 -9.88 2.25 -8.75
N THR A 137 -8.89 1.43 -8.40
CA THR A 137 -9.14 0.15 -7.71
C THR A 137 -9.76 0.37 -6.34
N LEU A 138 -9.25 1.32 -5.54
CA LEU A 138 -9.86 1.67 -4.25
C LEU A 138 -11.30 2.19 -4.43
N ARG A 139 -11.53 3.09 -5.38
CA ARG A 139 -12.89 3.62 -5.64
C ARG A 139 -13.86 2.51 -6.03
N ARG A 140 -13.43 1.55 -6.85
CA ARG A 140 -14.27 0.43 -7.33
C ARG A 140 -14.64 -0.51 -6.19
N ILE A 141 -13.67 -0.87 -5.34
CA ILE A 141 -13.91 -1.77 -4.20
C ILE A 141 -14.81 -1.10 -3.16
N ALA A 142 -14.52 0.16 -2.82
CA ALA A 142 -15.27 0.88 -1.78
C ALA A 142 -16.60 1.49 -2.27
N GLY A 143 -16.83 1.57 -3.59
CA GLY A 143 -18.02 2.18 -4.16
C GLY A 143 -18.10 3.70 -3.95
N VAL A 144 -16.94 4.37 -3.93
CA VAL A 144 -16.82 5.81 -3.67
C VAL A 144 -16.42 6.59 -4.92
N THR A 145 -16.59 7.92 -4.87
CA THR A 145 -16.13 8.85 -5.91
C THR A 145 -14.75 9.38 -5.58
N VAL A 146 -13.95 9.70 -6.60
CA VAL A 146 -12.66 10.34 -6.41
C VAL A 146 -12.88 11.81 -6.01
N PRO A 147 -12.37 12.28 -4.87
CA PRO A 147 -12.50 13.67 -4.45
C PRO A 147 -11.69 14.61 -5.35
N ASP A 148 -12.10 15.87 -5.41
CA ASP A 148 -11.44 16.89 -6.22
C ASP A 148 -9.98 17.13 -5.81
N SER A 149 -9.61 16.90 -4.54
CA SER A 149 -8.24 17.03 -4.06
C SER A 149 -7.26 16.16 -4.85
N LEU A 150 -7.61 14.88 -5.07
CA LEU A 150 -6.79 13.95 -5.85
C LEU A 150 -6.76 14.31 -7.34
N ASN A 151 -7.87 14.83 -7.89
CA ASN A 151 -7.89 15.33 -9.28
C ASN A 151 -7.00 16.57 -9.46
N ILE A 152 -6.93 17.44 -8.44
CA ILE A 152 -6.03 18.59 -8.42
C ILE A 152 -4.58 18.14 -8.36
N ASP A 153 -4.24 17.18 -7.49
CA ASP A 153 -2.87 16.63 -7.40
C ASP A 153 -2.45 15.98 -8.73
N ARG A 154 -3.35 15.19 -9.34
CA ARG A 154 -3.14 14.61 -10.66
C ARG A 154 -2.95 15.67 -11.75
N GLY A 155 -3.75 16.75 -11.73
CA GLY A 155 -3.64 17.87 -12.66
C GLY A 155 -2.31 18.61 -12.52
N ARG A 156 -1.83 18.82 -11.29
CA ARG A 156 -0.51 19.42 -11.01
C ARG A 156 0.63 18.55 -11.51
N LEU A 157 0.54 17.23 -11.36
CA LEU A 157 1.55 16.32 -11.92
C LEU A 157 1.59 16.42 -13.46
N LEU A 158 0.44 16.47 -14.12
CA LEU A 158 0.36 16.65 -15.56
C LEU A 158 0.96 17.97 -16.02
N ASP A 159 0.68 19.07 -15.31
CA ASP A 159 1.25 20.39 -15.56
C ASP A 159 2.79 20.37 -15.49
N VAL A 160 3.35 19.73 -14.46
CA VAL A 160 4.81 19.53 -14.32
C VAL A 160 5.38 18.71 -15.48
N ILE A 161 4.70 17.62 -15.89
CA ILE A 161 5.11 16.82 -17.05
C ILE A 161 5.13 17.68 -18.31
N THR A 162 4.12 18.52 -18.54
CA THR A 162 4.05 19.38 -19.72
C THR A 162 5.08 20.51 -19.68
N ASP A 163 5.35 21.11 -18.53
CA ASP A 163 6.33 22.19 -18.42
C ASP A 163 7.76 21.69 -18.58
N MET A 164 8.05 20.50 -18.05
CA MET A 164 9.40 19.95 -17.99
C MET A 164 9.73 19.01 -19.16
N HIS A 165 8.77 18.70 -20.05
CA HIS A 165 8.96 17.71 -21.12
C HIS A 165 10.22 17.97 -21.96
N GLN A 166 10.53 19.24 -22.26
CA GLN A 166 11.70 19.66 -23.04
C GLN A 166 13.04 19.22 -22.41
N TYR A 167 13.09 19.07 -21.08
CA TYR A 167 14.29 18.65 -20.37
C TYR A 167 14.40 17.12 -20.26
N PHE A 168 13.26 16.42 -20.24
CA PHE A 168 13.19 14.96 -20.10
C PHE A 168 13.10 14.20 -21.43
N TYR A 169 12.73 14.88 -22.52
CA TYR A 169 12.61 14.26 -23.84
C TYR A 169 13.94 13.63 -24.28
N ASP A 170 13.86 12.36 -24.69
CA ASP A 170 14.97 11.53 -25.17
C ASP A 170 16.19 11.45 -24.23
N ARG A 171 15.97 11.65 -22.93
CA ARG A 171 17.01 11.40 -21.93
C ARG A 171 17.19 9.90 -21.74
N LYS A 172 18.43 9.45 -21.88
CA LYS A 172 18.82 8.06 -21.62
C LYS A 172 19.09 7.88 -20.14
N VAL A 173 18.42 6.91 -19.53
CA VAL A 173 18.51 6.60 -18.11
C VAL A 173 18.87 5.13 -17.95
N THR A 174 19.80 4.85 -17.04
CA THR A 174 20.09 3.49 -16.58
C THR A 174 19.52 3.35 -15.18
N LEU A 175 18.75 2.28 -14.94
CA LEU A 175 18.11 2.01 -13.66
C LEU A 175 18.63 0.69 -13.09
N ALA A 176 18.82 0.67 -11.77
CA ALA A 176 19.09 -0.53 -11.00
C ALA A 176 18.36 -0.39 -9.66
N GLY A 177 17.77 -1.48 -9.19
CA GLY A 177 16.96 -1.49 -7.99
C GLY A 177 16.27 -2.83 -7.83
N ASP A 178 15.32 -2.88 -6.89
CA ASP A 178 14.42 -4.00 -6.78
C ASP A 178 13.51 -4.11 -8.02
N HIS A 179 12.96 -5.30 -8.26
CA HIS A 179 12.21 -5.60 -9.48
C HIS A 179 10.85 -4.86 -9.57
N GLU A 180 10.36 -4.29 -8.46
CA GLU A 180 9.00 -3.75 -8.35
C GLU A 180 8.87 -2.27 -8.72
#